data_AF-A0A4T3F2Z6-F1
#
_entry.id   AF-A0A4T3F2Z6-F1
#
_cell.length_a   1.000
_cell.length_b   1.000
_cell.length_c   1.000
_cell.angle_alpha   90.00
_cell.angle_beta   90.00
_cell.angle_gamma   90.00
#
_symmetry.space_group_name_H-M   'P 1'
#
loop_
_entity.id
_entity.type
_entity.pdbx_description
1 polymer ?
#
loop_
_entity_poly.entity_id
_entity_poly.type
_entity_poly.pdbx_seq_one_letter_code
_entity_poly.pdbx_strand_id
1 'polypeptide(L)' 'MAQINYYDPALRRAEKERQRESDEEGLRSGRVSPEELNRRNGFFASLEIIESQVICQEEFF' A
#
# COMPACT_ATOMS: atom_id res chain seq x y z
N MET A 1 -12.13 -13.34 -27.19
CA MET A 1 -10.72 -13.74 -27.00
C MET A 1 -10.12 -12.82 -25.97
N ALA A 2 -9.67 -13.33 -24.82
CA ALA A 2 -9.04 -12.50 -23.80
C ALA A 2 -7.59 -12.22 -24.23
N GLN A 3 -7.25 -10.96 -24.44
CA GLN A 3 -5.87 -10.55 -24.71
C GLN A 3 -5.07 -10.76 -23.42
N ILE A 4 -4.14 -11.71 -23.44
CA ILE A 4 -3.24 -11.96 -22.32
C ILE A 4 -2.23 -10.82 -22.31
N ASN A 5 -2.52 -9.78 -21.55
CA ASN A 5 -1.52 -8.77 -21.22
C ASN A 5 -0.48 -9.45 -20.33
N TYR A 6 0.77 -9.52 -20.80
CA TYR A 6 1.86 -10.03 -19.99
C TYR A 6 2.00 -9.18 -18.73
N TYR A 7 2.12 -9.83 -17.58
CA TYR A 7 2.33 -9.14 -16.32
C TYR A 7 3.74 -8.54 -16.31
N ASP A 8 3.81 -7.20 -16.22
CA ASP A 8 5.06 -6.47 -16.03
C ASP A 8 5.16 -6.02 -14.56
N PRO A 9 6.09 -6.61 -13.77
CA PRO A 9 6.29 -6.24 -12.38
C PRO A 9 6.68 -4.78 -12.18
N ALA A 10 7.40 -4.15 -13.12
CA ALA A 10 7.84 -2.77 -13.01
C ALA A 10 6.65 -1.82 -13.20
N LEU A 11 5.80 -2.07 -14.18
CA LEU A 11 4.56 -1.32 -14.36
C LEU A 11 3.65 -1.47 -13.14
N ARG A 12 3.52 -2.70 -12.61
CA ARG A 12 2.71 -2.95 -11.42
C ARG A 12 3.25 -2.20 -10.20
N ARG A 13 4.57 -2.13 -10.03
CA ARG A 13 5.20 -1.38 -8.95
C ARG A 13 4.91 0.11 -9.07
N ALA A 14 5.07 0.68 -10.25
CA ALA A 14 4.82 2.11 -10.50
C ALA A 14 3.34 2.50 -10.33
N GLU A 15 2.42 1.59 -10.65
CA GLU A 15 0.99 1.77 -10.42
C GLU A 15 0.66 1.73 -8.92
N LYS A 16 1.19 0.74 -8.19
CA LYS A 16 1.01 0.61 -6.74
C LYS A 16 1.57 1.80 -5.97
N GLU A 17 2.70 2.34 -6.38
CA GLU A 17 3.32 3.48 -5.72
C GLU A 17 2.45 4.74 -5.85
N ARG A 18 1.94 5.00 -7.06
CA ARG A 18 1.00 6.11 -7.29
C ARG A 18 -0.29 5.97 -6.47
N GLN A 19 -0.79 4.75 -6.30
CA GLN A 19 -1.95 4.51 -5.43
C GLN A 19 -1.64 4.84 -3.97
N ARG A 20 -0.46 4.45 -3.46
CA ARG A 20 -0.04 4.77 -2.09
C ARG A 20 0.10 6.27 -1.84
N GLU A 21 0.70 7.00 -2.77
CA GLU A 21 0.83 8.46 -2.67
C GLU A 21 -0.55 9.13 -2.58
N SER A 22 -1.50 8.70 -3.42
CA SER A 22 -2.86 9.21 -3.40
C SER A 22 -3.61 8.88 -2.10
N ASP A 23 -3.40 7.67 -1.56
CA ASP A 23 -4.02 7.25 -0.30
C ASP A 23 -3.43 8.03 0.88
N GLU A 24 -2.11 8.24 0.90
CA GLU A 24 -1.41 9.04 1.92
C GLU A 24 -1.88 10.50 1.90
N GLU A 25 -2.03 11.09 0.71
CA GLU A 25 -2.60 12.44 0.56
C GLU A 25 -4.05 12.48 1.07
N GLY A 26 -4.85 11.46 0.75
CA GLY A 26 -6.23 11.31 1.21
C GLY A 26 -6.34 11.23 2.74
N LEU A 27 -5.43 10.52 3.40
CA LEU A 27 -5.34 10.44 4.85
C LEU A 27 -4.88 11.77 5.47
N ARG A 28 -3.81 12.38 4.93
CA ARG A 28 -3.27 13.65 5.42
C ARG A 28 -4.26 14.80 5.32
N SER A 29 -5.02 14.84 4.22
CA SER A 29 -6.06 15.85 3.98
C SER A 29 -7.36 15.57 4.75
N GLY A 30 -7.50 14.40 5.39
CA GLY A 30 -8.73 13.96 6.04
C GLY A 30 -9.87 13.62 5.08
N ARG A 31 -9.60 13.60 3.76
CA ARG A 31 -10.58 13.22 2.73
C ARG A 31 -11.01 11.76 2.83
N VAL A 32 -10.12 10.90 3.32
CA VAL A 32 -10.36 9.49 3.56
C VAL A 32 -9.97 9.20 5.01
N SER A 33 -10.84 8.52 5.77
CA SER A 33 -10.47 8.04 7.10
C SER A 33 -9.68 6.74 7.00
N PRO A 34 -8.82 6.42 7.99
CA PRO A 34 -8.11 5.14 8.04
C PRO A 34 -9.04 3.92 7.91
N GLU A 35 -10.21 3.95 8.56
CA GLU A 35 -11.20 2.87 8.49
C GLU A 35 -11.84 2.74 7.10
N GLU A 36 -12.11 3.87 6.44
CA GLU A 36 -12.63 3.88 5.06
C GLU A 36 -11.58 3.33 4.08
N LEU A 37 -10.32 3.72 4.23
CA LEU A 37 -9.23 3.18 3.42
C LEU A 37 -9.06 1.67 3.66
N ASN A 38 -9.15 1.22 4.92
CA ASN A 38 -9.06 -0.18 5.26
C ASN A 38 -10.23 -0.99 4.67
N ARG A 39 -11.47 -0.47 4.71
CA ARG A 39 -12.63 -1.10 4.06
C ARG A 39 -12.42 -1.28 2.55
N ARG A 40 -11.75 -0.33 1.88
CA ARG A 40 -11.42 -0.43 0.44
C ARG A 40 -10.38 -1.50 0.13
N ASN A 41 -9.50 -1.82 1.08
CA ASN A 41 -8.53 -2.91 0.95
C ASN A 41 -9.18 -4.31 0.98
N GLY A 42 -10.51 -4.39 1.17
CA GLY A 42 -11.33 -5.56 0.87
C GLY A 42 -10.93 -6.78 1.69
N PHE A 43 -10.31 -7.78 1.05
CA PHE A 43 -9.88 -9.04 1.69
C PHE A 43 -9.02 -8.82 2.94
N PHE A 44 -8.30 -7.71 3.02
CA PHE A 44 -7.45 -7.38 4.16
C PHE A 44 -8.12 -6.45 5.18
N ALA A 45 -9.38 -6.06 4.98
CA ALA A 45 -10.08 -5.14 5.87
C ALA A 45 -10.25 -5.69 7.31
N SER A 46 -10.23 -7.01 7.48
CA SER A 46 -10.26 -7.66 8.79
C SER A 46 -8.90 -7.77 9.45
N LEU A 47 -7.81 -7.38 8.79
CA LEU A 47 -6.49 -7.36 9.41
C LEU A 47 -6.34 -6.12 10.27
N GLU A 48 -5.93 -6.33 11.52
CA GLU A 48 -5.50 -5.26 12.41
C GLU A 48 -4.11 -4.79 11.97
N ILE A 49 -4.00 -3.50 11.61
CA ILE A 49 -2.72 -2.88 11.29
C ILE A 49 -2.08 -2.47 12.60
N ILE A 50 -1.00 -3.17 12.97
CA ILE A 50 -0.19 -2.85 14.14
C ILE A 50 1.05 -2.08 13.66
N GLU A 51 1.28 -0.89 14.21
CA GLU A 51 2.53 -0.18 13.96
C GLU A 51 3.71 -0.99 14.49
N SER A 52 4.65 -1.32 13.61
CA SER A 52 5.89 -1.97 13.99
C SER A 52 7.07 -1.24 13.38
N GLN A 53 8.14 -1.10 14.15
CA GLN A 53 9.39 -0.47 13.73
C GLN A 53 10.45 -1.55 13.62
N VAL A 54 11.14 -1.61 12.49
CA VAL A 54 12.34 -2.43 12.33
C VAL A 54 13.55 -1.54 12.59
N ILE A 55 14.28 -1.80 13.68
CA ILE A 55 15.54 -1.14 13.99
C ILE A 55 16.66 -2.05 13.49
N CYS A 56 17.29 -1.68 12.38
CA CYS A 56 18.50 -2.34 11.90
C CYS A 56 19.71 -1.71 12.62
N GLN A 57 20.47 -2.52 13.37
CA GLN A 57 21.80 -2.13 13.85
C GLN A 57 22.84 -2.79 12.96
N GLU A 58 23.68 -1.98 12.31
CA GLU A 58 24.85 -2.46 11.58
C GLU A 58 26.02 -2.55 12.57
N GLU A 59 26.43 -3.78 12.90
CA GLU A 59 27.65 -4.05 13.64
C GLU A 59 28.85 -3.94 12.69
N PHE A 60 29.66 -2.90 12.84
CA PHE A 60 30.96 -2.80 12.15
C PHE A 60 32.03 -3.44 13.05
N PHE A 61 32.59 -4.56 12.58
CA PHE A 61 33.75 -5.25 13.18
C PHE A 61 35.08 -4.70 12.64
#